data_AF-A0A2M6YR72-F1
#
_entry.id   AF-A0A2M6YR72-F1
#
_cell.length_a   1.000
_cell.length_b   1.000
_cell.length_c   1.000
_cell.angle_alpha   90.00
_cell.angle_beta   90.00
_cell.angle_gamma   90.00
#
_symmetry.space_group_name_H-M   'P 1'
#
loop_
_entity.id
_entity.type
_entity.pdbx_description
1 polymer ?
#
loop_
_entity_poly.entity_id
_entity_poly.type
_entity_poly.pdbx_seq_one_letter_code
_entity_poly.pdbx_strand_id
1 'polypeptide(L)'
;MVVERQIIEKLLNSLRGELSKLDAMEFTYEELISEVDIQDMVNRRLQIAVESCIDIATHLASGLNLPGQNTSADVFRLLAKEKIITEELAEKLAKACGLRNILVHQYLKIDYKIIHQSSHEGLDDLREFAKQVVEFLEKNPQV
;
A
#
# COMPACT_ATOMS: atom_id res chain seq x y z
N MET A 1 15.08 -15.84 -4.62
CA MET A 1 13.98 -16.22 -3.69
C MET A 1 12.90 -16.89 -4.54
N VAL A 2 11.98 -17.68 -4.00
CA VAL A 2 10.81 -18.18 -4.76
C VAL A 2 9.60 -17.35 -4.34
N VAL A 3 8.65 -17.13 -5.24
CA VAL A 3 7.40 -16.49 -4.85
C VAL A 3 6.62 -17.44 -3.95
N GLU A 4 6.56 -17.13 -2.65
CA GLU A 4 5.75 -17.88 -1.70
C GLU A 4 4.33 -17.33 -1.64
N ARG A 5 3.40 -17.98 -2.38
CA ARG A 5 1.99 -17.58 -2.45
C ARG A 5 1.32 -17.43 -1.08
N GLN A 6 1.63 -18.31 -0.13
CA GLN A 6 1.07 -18.23 1.24
C GLN A 6 1.46 -16.93 1.95
N ILE A 7 2.65 -16.38 1.68
CA ILE A 7 3.08 -15.10 2.24
C ILE A 7 2.28 -13.97 1.61
N ILE A 8 2.13 -13.97 0.28
CA ILE A 8 1.34 -12.94 -0.42
C ILE A 8 -0.12 -12.98 0.03
N GLU A 9 -0.73 -14.15 0.18
CA GLU A 9 -2.11 -14.29 0.65
C GLU A 9 -2.30 -13.74 2.07
N LYS A 10 -1.33 -13.97 2.97
CA LYS A 10 -1.36 -13.38 4.33
C LYS A 10 -1.25 -11.85 4.27
N LEU A 11 -0.36 -11.31 3.44
CA LEU A 11 -0.21 -9.87 3.26
C LEU A 11 -1.44 -9.22 2.62
N LEU A 12 -2.05 -9.87 1.63
CA LEU A 12 -3.31 -9.44 1.02
C LEU A 12 -4.45 -9.41 2.05
N ASN A 13 -4.52 -10.41 2.93
CA ASN A 13 -5.51 -10.44 4.01
C ASN A 13 -5.26 -9.33 5.03
N SER A 14 -4.00 -9.06 5.38
CA SER A 14 -3.62 -7.92 6.22
C SER A 14 -4.08 -6.59 5.59
N LEU A 15 -3.73 -6.37 4.33
CA LEU A 15 -4.14 -5.19 3.55
C LEU A 15 -5.66 -5.01 3.56
N ARG A 16 -6.41 -6.04 3.16
CA ARG A 16 -7.88 -6.01 3.16
C ARG A 16 -8.47 -5.70 4.53
N GLY A 17 -7.87 -6.26 5.59
CA GLY A 17 -8.28 -6.00 6.97
C GLY A 17 -8.12 -4.53 7.36
N GLU A 18 -7.02 -3.89 6.99
CA GLU A 18 -6.81 -2.47 7.29
C GLU A 18 -7.69 -1.56 6.43
N LEU A 19 -7.88 -1.87 5.15
CA LEU A 19 -8.80 -1.14 4.27
C LEU A 19 -10.25 -1.20 4.79
N SER A 20 -10.71 -2.38 5.22
CA SER A 20 -12.05 -2.55 5.78
C SER A 20 -12.23 -1.78 7.09
N LYS A 21 -11.19 -1.68 7.93
CA LYS A 21 -11.25 -0.87 9.15
C LYS A 21 -11.32 0.62 8.82
N LEU A 22 -10.55 1.07 7.82
CA LEU A 22 -10.59 2.47 7.35
C LEU A 22 -11.96 2.82 6.77
N ASP A 23 -12.57 1.95 5.98
CA ASP A 23 -13.93 2.16 5.44
C ASP A 23 -15.00 2.26 6.53
N ALA A 24 -14.82 1.52 7.63
CA ALA A 24 -15.75 1.51 8.75
C ALA A 24 -15.56 2.69 9.71
N MET A 25 -14.53 3.51 9.52
CA MET A 25 -14.31 4.70 10.33
C MET A 25 -15.18 5.84 9.82
N GLU A 26 -16.05 6.35 10.69
CA GLU A 26 -16.81 7.57 10.45
C GLU A 26 -16.20 8.69 11.28
N PHE A 27 -15.65 9.70 10.62
CA PHE A 27 -15.13 10.91 11.24
C PHE A 27 -15.19 12.07 10.25
N THR A 28 -15.33 13.31 10.74
CA THR A 28 -15.21 14.51 9.90
C THR A 28 -13.76 14.98 9.79
N TYR A 29 -13.48 15.86 8.84
CA TYR A 29 -12.17 16.50 8.74
C TYR A 29 -11.81 17.28 10.01
N GLU A 30 -12.78 17.95 10.63
CA GLU A 30 -12.60 18.67 11.89
C GLU A 30 -12.18 17.74 13.02
N GLU A 31 -12.85 16.59 13.15
CA GLU A 31 -12.51 15.56 14.15
C GLU A 31 -11.12 14.98 13.89
N LEU A 32 -10.75 14.75 12.62
CA LEU A 32 -9.40 14.30 12.28
C LEU A 32 -8.33 15.29 12.72
N ILE A 33 -8.55 16.60 12.65
CA ILE A 33 -7.53 17.59 13.04
C ILE A 33 -7.56 17.94 14.54
N SER A 34 -8.66 17.68 15.25
CA SER A 34 -8.81 17.98 16.69
C SER A 34 -8.54 16.79 17.61
N GLU A 35 -8.86 15.56 17.17
CA GLU A 35 -8.81 14.37 18.02
C GLU A 35 -7.56 13.51 17.73
N VAL A 36 -6.65 13.46 18.71
CA VAL A 36 -5.39 12.70 18.59
C VAL A 36 -5.64 11.21 18.39
N ASP A 37 -6.65 10.64 19.05
CA ASP A 37 -6.97 9.21 18.91
C ASP A 37 -7.42 8.85 17.48
N ILE A 38 -8.16 9.75 16.81
CA ILE A 38 -8.56 9.56 15.41
C ILE A 38 -7.33 9.68 14.50
N GLN A 39 -6.47 10.67 14.74
CA GLN A 39 -5.21 10.81 14.00
C GLN A 39 -4.36 9.56 14.08
N ASP A 40 -4.08 9.08 15.29
CA ASP A 40 -3.23 7.92 15.52
C ASP A 40 -3.82 6.66 14.88
N MET A 41 -5.14 6.49 14.96
CA MET A 41 -5.83 5.38 14.33
C MET A 41 -5.72 5.44 12.80
N VAL A 42 -6.12 6.55 12.17
CA VAL A 42 -6.05 6.70 10.71
C VAL A 42 -4.61 6.55 10.20
N ASN A 43 -3.67 7.25 10.84
CA ASN A 43 -2.25 7.22 10.48
C ASN A 43 -1.70 5.79 10.53
N ARG A 44 -1.99 5.05 11.61
CA ARG A 44 -1.51 3.68 11.76
C ARG A 44 -2.13 2.73 10.74
N ARG A 45 -3.43 2.86 10.45
CA ARG A 45 -4.11 2.03 9.45
C ARG A 45 -3.54 2.26 8.06
N LEU A 46 -3.41 3.53 7.64
CA LEU A 46 -2.81 3.90 6.35
C LEU A 46 -1.37 3.39 6.23
N GLN A 47 -0.58 3.56 7.29
CA GLN A 47 0.79 3.05 7.33
C GLN A 47 0.84 1.54 7.08
N ILE A 48 0.06 0.74 7.81
CA ILE A 48 0.06 -0.73 7.65
C ILE A 48 -0.44 -1.13 6.26
N ALA A 49 -1.45 -0.43 5.73
CA ALA A 49 -1.97 -0.73 4.40
C ALA A 49 -0.91 -0.50 3.32
N VAL A 50 -0.23 0.65 3.33
CA VAL A 50 0.87 0.92 2.39
C VAL A 50 2.05 -0.03 2.59
N GLU A 51 2.42 -0.36 3.84
CA GLU A 51 3.46 -1.34 4.13
C GLU A 51 3.15 -2.70 3.52
N SER A 52 1.90 -3.17 3.68
CA SER A 52 1.46 -4.45 3.13
C SER A 52 1.62 -4.49 1.61
N CYS A 53 1.34 -3.38 0.92
CA CYS A 53 1.58 -3.28 -0.52
C CYS A 53 3.07 -3.34 -0.87
N ILE A 54 3.93 -2.65 -0.11
CA ILE A 54 5.39 -2.67 -0.31
C ILE A 54 5.95 -4.07 -0.09
N ASP A 55 5.50 -4.78 0.94
CA ASP A 55 5.93 -6.14 1.27
C ASP A 55 5.53 -7.12 0.17
N ILE A 56 4.28 -7.05 -0.31
CA ILE A 56 3.81 -7.86 -1.45
C ILE A 56 4.67 -7.60 -2.67
N ALA A 57 4.90 -6.32 -3.01
CA ALA A 57 5.65 -5.96 -4.19
C ALA A 57 7.11 -6.41 -4.12
N THR A 58 7.73 -6.27 -2.93
CA THR A 58 9.10 -6.69 -2.67
C THR A 58 9.26 -8.21 -2.74
N HIS A 59 8.29 -8.94 -2.21
CA HIS A 59 8.28 -10.40 -2.27
C HIS A 59 8.13 -10.90 -3.70
N LEU A 60 7.21 -10.31 -4.48
CA LEU A 60 7.05 -10.61 -5.91
C LEU A 60 8.33 -10.30 -6.70
N ALA A 61 8.89 -9.10 -6.54
CA ALA A 61 10.11 -8.71 -7.26
C ALA A 61 11.29 -9.64 -6.94
N SER A 62 11.45 -10.01 -5.67
CA SER A 62 12.51 -10.93 -5.22
C SER A 62 12.30 -12.36 -5.69
N GLY A 63 11.05 -12.82 -5.74
CA GLY A 63 10.71 -14.16 -6.20
C GLY A 63 10.80 -14.33 -7.72
N LEU A 64 10.55 -13.26 -8.48
CA LEU A 64 10.68 -13.21 -9.94
C LEU A 64 12.11 -12.87 -10.40
N ASN A 65 13.05 -12.69 -9.46
CA ASN A 65 14.43 -12.27 -9.72
C ASN A 65 14.52 -10.99 -10.56
N LEU A 66 13.64 -10.03 -10.27
CA LEU A 66 13.69 -8.71 -10.89
C LEU A 66 14.95 -7.96 -10.43
N PRO A 67 15.49 -7.05 -11.25
CA PRO A 67 16.67 -6.28 -10.89
C PRO A 67 16.46 -5.51 -9.59
N GLY A 68 17.55 -5.29 -8.83
CA GLY A 68 17.48 -4.69 -7.51
C GLY A 68 16.84 -3.29 -7.50
N GLN A 69 16.05 -3.04 -6.47
CA GLN A 69 15.41 -1.75 -6.17
C GLN A 69 16.26 -0.94 -5.19
N ASN A 70 16.31 0.38 -5.38
CA ASN A 70 16.99 1.28 -4.44
C ASN A 70 16.04 1.78 -3.36
N THR A 71 14.74 1.86 -3.65
CA THR A 71 13.70 2.37 -2.75
C THR A 71 12.42 1.54 -2.83
N SER A 72 11.57 1.66 -1.80
CA SER A 72 10.22 1.09 -1.81
C SER A 72 9.31 1.66 -2.91
N ALA A 73 9.63 2.82 -3.48
CA ALA A 73 8.89 3.34 -4.64
C ALA A 73 9.29 2.61 -5.94
N ASP A 74 10.58 2.25 -6.07
CA ASP A 74 11.09 1.63 -7.29
C ASP A 74 10.54 0.23 -7.52
N VAL A 75 10.18 -0.50 -6.45
CA VAL A 75 9.62 -1.85 -6.57
C VAL A 75 8.30 -1.86 -7.35
N PHE A 76 7.43 -0.86 -7.16
CA PHE A 76 6.18 -0.75 -7.91
C PHE A 76 6.43 -0.50 -9.40
N ARG A 77 7.42 0.33 -9.72
CA ARG A 77 7.83 0.59 -11.11
C ARG A 77 8.40 -0.66 -11.78
N LEU A 78 9.12 -1.51 -11.03
CA LEU A 78 9.58 -2.80 -11.53
C LEU A 78 8.41 -3.72 -11.86
N LEU A 79 7.42 -3.83 -10.97
CA LEU A 79 6.22 -4.62 -11.24
C LEU A 79 5.46 -4.12 -12.48
N ALA A 80 5.40 -2.80 -12.70
CA ALA A 80 4.78 -2.24 -13.89
C ALA A 80 5.53 -2.58 -15.18
N LYS A 81 6.87 -2.58 -15.17
CA LYS A 81 7.68 -3.03 -16.32
C LYS A 81 7.40 -4.47 -16.71
N GLU A 82 7.16 -5.32 -15.72
CA GLU A 82 6.76 -6.72 -15.91
C GLU A 82 5.26 -6.90 -16.19
N LYS A 83 4.50 -5.79 -16.31
CA LYS A 83 3.05 -5.77 -16.58
C LYS A 83 2.23 -6.51 -15.53
N ILE A 84 2.76 -6.63 -14.31
CA ILE A 84 2.05 -7.21 -13.15
C ILE A 84 1.03 -6.20 -12.64
N ILE A 85 1.40 -4.91 -12.66
CA ILE A 85 0.50 -3.80 -12.41
C ILE A 85 0.57 -2.76 -13.53
N THR A 86 -0.41 -1.87 -13.61
CA THR A 86 -0.36 -0.74 -14.55
C THR A 86 0.67 0.32 -14.15
N GLU A 87 1.24 1.02 -15.13
CA GLU A 87 2.19 2.11 -14.90
C GLU A 87 1.59 3.26 -14.09
N GLU A 88 0.33 3.62 -14.36
CA GLU A 88 -0.39 4.65 -13.62
C GLU A 88 -0.49 4.29 -12.14
N LEU A 89 -0.91 3.05 -11.84
CA LEU A 89 -1.02 2.56 -10.48
C LEU A 89 0.33 2.53 -9.78
N ALA A 90 1.39 2.12 -10.46
CA ALA A 90 2.74 2.09 -9.89
C ALA A 90 3.21 3.47 -9.42
N GLU A 91 2.96 4.54 -10.19
CA GLU A 91 3.32 5.89 -9.78
C GLU A 91 2.45 6.42 -8.64
N LYS A 92 1.18 6.03 -8.56
CA LYS A 92 0.32 6.35 -7.40
C LYS A 92 0.83 5.66 -6.12
N LEU A 93 1.16 4.38 -6.20
CA LEU A 93 1.73 3.63 -5.06
C LEU A 93 3.13 4.13 -4.65
N ALA A 94 3.95 4.55 -5.62
CA ALA A 94 5.23 5.19 -5.34
C ALA A 94 5.07 6.47 -4.52
N LYS A 95 4.01 7.27 -4.75
CA LYS A 95 3.69 8.44 -3.92
C LYS A 95 3.21 8.03 -2.52
N ALA A 96 2.43 6.95 -2.42
CA ALA A 96 1.97 6.41 -1.14
C ALA A 96 3.15 5.97 -0.23
N CYS A 97 4.25 5.47 -0.79
CA CYS A 97 5.49 5.22 -0.03
C CYS A 97 6.02 6.48 0.65
N GLY A 98 5.95 7.62 -0.02
CA GLY A 98 6.33 8.92 0.54
C GLY A 98 5.45 9.30 1.73
N LEU A 99 4.13 9.13 1.61
CA LEU A 99 3.19 9.36 2.70
C LEU A 99 3.52 8.47 3.91
N ARG A 100 3.73 7.17 3.71
CA ARG A 100 4.13 6.23 4.76
C ARG A 100 5.43 6.66 5.45
N ASN A 101 6.41 7.16 4.70
CA ASN A 101 7.67 7.65 5.28
C ASN A 101 7.45 8.88 6.18
N ILE A 102 6.55 9.79 5.80
CA ILE A 102 6.16 10.94 6.64
C ILE A 102 5.50 10.45 7.93
N LEU A 103 4.57 9.50 7.83
CA LEU A 103 3.86 8.93 8.98
C LEU A 103 4.78 8.22 9.98
N VAL A 104 5.79 7.50 9.49
CA VAL A 104 6.75 6.77 10.34
C VAL A 104 7.76 7.70 10.99
N HIS A 105 8.36 8.60 10.21
CA HIS A 105 9.53 9.33 10.66
C HIS A 105 9.20 10.63 11.40
N GLN A 106 7.98 11.16 11.26
CA GLN A 106 7.47 12.38 11.92
C GLN A 106 8.38 13.63 11.82
N TYR A 107 9.48 13.60 11.06
CA TYR A 107 10.40 14.73 10.89
C TYR A 107 9.75 15.91 10.14
N LEU A 108 8.67 15.63 9.40
CA LEU A 108 7.85 16.63 8.74
C LEU A 108 6.48 16.69 9.42
N LYS A 109 5.94 17.90 9.55
CA LYS A 109 4.58 18.11 10.05
C LYS A 109 3.59 17.36 9.14
N ILE A 110 2.77 16.50 9.72
CA ILE A 110 1.73 15.76 8.99
C ILE A 110 0.72 16.77 8.44
N ASP A 111 0.47 16.69 7.13
CA ASP A 111 -0.62 17.41 6.49
C ASP A 111 -1.88 16.55 6.52
N TYR A 112 -2.75 16.81 7.50
CA TYR A 112 -3.99 16.06 7.69
C TYR A 112 -5.00 16.24 6.55
N LYS A 113 -4.84 17.24 5.69
CA LYS A 113 -5.64 17.35 4.46
C LYS A 113 -5.29 16.21 3.50
N ILE A 114 -4.00 15.89 3.37
CA ILE A 114 -3.53 14.76 2.56
C ILE A 114 -3.99 13.44 3.18
N ILE A 115 -3.94 13.32 4.51
CA ILE A 115 -4.42 12.12 5.22
C ILE A 115 -5.91 11.89 5.00
N HIS A 116 -6.73 12.93 5.15
CA HIS A 116 -8.16 12.83 4.90
C HIS A 116 -8.46 12.43 3.44
N GLN A 117 -7.75 12.99 2.46
CA GLN A 117 -7.92 12.58 1.07
C GLN A 117 -7.47 11.12 0.86
N SER A 118 -6.35 10.74 1.46
CA SER A 118 -5.77 9.38 1.32
C SER A 118 -6.61 8.31 2.02
N SER A 119 -7.34 8.66 3.09
CA SER A 119 -8.27 7.76 3.78
C SER A 119 -9.59 7.56 3.01
N HIS A 120 -9.77 8.23 1.87
CA HIS A 120 -10.91 8.04 0.98
C HIS A 120 -10.44 7.58 -0.41
N GLU A 121 -9.84 8.49 -1.19
CA GLU A 121 -9.44 8.23 -2.58
C GLU A 121 -8.22 7.29 -2.67
N GLY A 122 -7.27 7.43 -1.75
CA GLY A 122 -6.05 6.62 -1.74
C GLY A 122 -6.31 5.13 -1.48
N LEU A 123 -7.45 4.79 -0.87
CA LEU A 123 -7.80 3.40 -0.59
C LEU A 123 -8.12 2.61 -1.85
N ASP A 124 -8.70 3.26 -2.87
CA ASP A 124 -9.06 2.60 -4.13
C ASP A 124 -7.83 2.16 -4.91
N ASP A 125 -6.75 2.94 -4.88
CA ASP A 125 -5.47 2.55 -5.48
C ASP A 125 -4.89 1.31 -4.78
N LEU A 126 -4.98 1.22 -3.45
CA LEU A 126 -4.53 0.04 -2.70
C LEU A 126 -5.39 -1.20 -2.99
N ARG A 127 -6.70 -1.02 -3.19
CA ARG A 127 -7.62 -2.10 -3.62
C ARG A 127 -7.29 -2.58 -5.03
N GLU A 128 -7.05 -1.66 -5.95
CA GLU A 128 -6.71 -2.00 -7.33
C GLU A 128 -5.36 -2.73 -7.40
N PHE A 129 -4.39 -2.35 -6.56
CA PHE A 129 -3.15 -3.11 -6.40
C PHE A 129 -3.40 -4.55 -5.97
N ALA A 130 -4.18 -4.73 -4.90
CA ALA A 130 -4.51 -6.07 -4.40
C ALA A 130 -5.19 -6.93 -5.48
N LYS A 131 -6.09 -6.33 -6.26
CA LYS A 131 -6.78 -6.98 -7.37
C LYS A 131 -5.81 -7.40 -8.48
N GLN A 132 -4.96 -6.50 -8.97
CA GLN A 132 -4.00 -6.82 -10.05
C GLN A 132 -2.99 -7.90 -9.62
N VAL A 133 -2.57 -7.90 -8.35
CA VAL A 133 -1.74 -8.97 -7.79
C VAL A 133 -2.47 -10.32 -7.77
N VAL A 134 -3.74 -10.35 -7.35
CA VAL A 134 -4.53 -11.59 -7.37
C VAL A 134 -4.69 -12.12 -8.79
N GLU A 135 -5.04 -11.26 -9.75
CA GLU A 135 -5.15 -11.63 -11.17
C GLU A 135 -3.82 -12.19 -11.72
N PHE A 136 -2.69 -11.61 -11.31
CA PHE A 136 -1.36 -12.11 -11.68
C PHE A 136 -1.11 -13.51 -11.13
N LEU A 137 -1.42 -13.77 -9.84
CA LEU A 137 -1.25 -15.09 -9.22
C LEU A 137 -2.18 -16.16 -9.81
N GLU A 138 -3.38 -15.77 -10.25
CA GLU A 138 -4.32 -16.67 -10.94
C GLU A 138 -3.84 -17.03 -12.34
N LYS A 139 -3.30 -16.07 -13.08
CA LYS A 139 -2.73 -16.30 -14.43
C LYS A 139 -1.42 -17.07 -14.40
N ASN A 140 -0.73 -17.09 -13.26
CA ASN A 140 0.55 -17.77 -13.09
C ASN A 140 0.51 -18.76 -11.91
N PRO A 141 -0.23 -19.88 -12.00
CA PRO A 141 -0.37 -20.83 -10.88
C PRO A 141 0.94 -21.48 -10.42
N GLN A 142 1.94 -21.52 -11.30
CA GLN A 142 3.27 -22.06 -11.06
C GLN A 142 4.25 -21.05 -10.42
N VAL A 143 3.82 -19.80 -10.24
CA VAL A 143 4.54 -18.77 -9.46
C VAL A 143 4.23 -18.95 -7.99
#